data_AF-A0A0N4YLL8-F1
#
_entry.id   AF-A0A0N4YLL8-F1
#
_cell.length_a   1.000
_cell.length_b   1.000
_cell.length_c   1.000
_cell.angle_alpha   90.00
_cell.angle_beta   90.00
_cell.angle_gamma   90.00
#
_symmetry.space_group_name_H-M   'P 1'
#
loop_
_entity.id
_entity.type
_entity.pdbx_description
1 polymer ?
#
loop_
_entity_poly.entity_id
_entity_poly.type
_entity_poly.pdbx_seq_one_letter_code
_entity_poly.pdbx_strand_id
1 'polypeptide(L)'
;MITKYIRPGTIIVSDSWRAYSNIAILPQGYTDLTVNHQVNLVDPSSGAHTQNIECHWQKFKAMNKRKYGINNRRYADYLSEFL
;
A
#
# COMPACT_ATOMS: atom_id res chain seq x y z
N MET A 1 12.08 7.76 -1.96
CA MET A 1 11.55 6.71 -1.04
C MET A 1 11.34 5.41 -1.80
N ILE A 2 10.51 5.37 -2.85
CA ILE A 2 10.33 4.19 -3.73
C ILE A 2 11.67 3.71 -4.31
N THR A 3 12.45 4.60 -4.92
CA THR A 3 13.75 4.29 -5.55
C THR A 3 14.83 3.77 -4.59
N LYS A 4 14.66 3.96 -3.28
CA LYS A 4 15.61 3.52 -2.25
C LYS A 4 15.31 2.10 -1.77
N TYR A 5 14.03 1.71 -1.74
CA TYR A 5 13.57 0.49 -1.08
C TYR A 5 12.98 -0.55 -2.05
N ILE A 6 12.59 -0.14 -3.26
CA ILE A 6 11.98 -1.02 -4.26
C ILE A 6 12.96 -1.23 -5.40
N ARG A 7 13.23 -2.51 -5.70
CA ARG A 7 14.12 -2.93 -6.79
C ARG A 7 13.65 -2.35 -8.14
N PRO A 8 14.55 -1.80 -8.97
CA PRO A 8 14.21 -1.36 -10.34
C PRO A 8 13.54 -2.45 -11.17
N GLY A 9 12.63 -2.08 -12.08
CA GLY A 9 11.86 -3.01 -12.91
C GLY A 9 10.73 -3.76 -12.19
N THR A 10 10.47 -3.46 -10.92
CA THR A 10 9.39 -4.10 -10.15
C THR A 10 8.01 -3.58 -10.59
N ILE A 11 7.02 -4.48 -10.58
CA ILE A 11 5.61 -4.12 -10.73
C ILE A 11 5.10 -3.60 -9.39
N ILE A 12 4.61 -2.37 -9.38
CA ILE A 12 4.00 -1.71 -8.25
C ILE A 12 2.49 -1.71 -8.47
N VAL A 13 1.73 -2.23 -7.51
CA VAL A 13 0.27 -2.17 -7.51
C VAL A 13 -0.16 -1.21 -6.40
N SER A 14 -0.89 -0.16 -6.75
CA SER A 14 -1.35 0.85 -5.79
C SER A 14 -2.80 1.26 -6.02
N ASP A 15 -3.35 2.01 -5.07
CA ASP A 15 -4.57 2.76 -5.31
C ASP A 15 -4.32 3.88 -6.36
N SER A 16 -5.39 4.42 -6.94
CA SER A 16 -5.31 5.53 -7.90
C SER A 16 -5.05 6.90 -7.24
N TRP A 17 -4.29 6.98 -6.15
CA TRP A 17 -3.96 8.27 -5.55
C TRP A 17 -3.02 9.09 -6.45
N ARG A 18 -3.37 10.36 -6.67
CA ARG A 18 -2.64 11.28 -7.58
C ARG A 18 -1.14 11.40 -7.27
N ALA A 19 -0.72 11.22 -6.02
CA ALA A 19 0.70 11.29 -5.66
C ALA A 19 1.55 10.17 -6.33
N TYR A 20 0.92 9.08 -6.77
CA TYR A 20 1.56 7.94 -7.39
C TYR A 20 1.62 8.01 -8.93
N SER A 21 0.99 9.01 -9.56
CA SER A 21 0.88 9.11 -11.03
C SER A 21 2.20 9.13 -11.79
N ASN A 22 3.30 9.47 -11.11
CA ASN A 22 4.62 9.61 -11.71
C ASN A 22 5.52 8.39 -11.50
N ILE A 23 5.03 7.28 -10.93
CA ILE A 23 5.85 6.09 -10.67
C ILE A 23 6.37 5.48 -11.98
N ALA A 24 5.50 5.35 -12.99
CA ALA A 24 5.85 4.78 -14.29
C ALA A 24 6.92 5.57 -15.07
N ILE A 25 7.06 6.88 -14.81
CA ILE A 25 8.04 7.75 -15.49
C ILE A 25 9.39 7.82 -14.76
N LEU A 26 9.54 7.12 -13.63
CA LEU A 26 10.80 7.07 -12.89
C LEU A 26 11.87 6.29 -13.68
N PRO A 27 13.15 6.72 -13.64
CA PRO A 27 14.22 6.10 -14.43
C PRO A 27 14.54 4.65 -14.04
N GLN A 28 13.99 4.16 -12.93
CA GLN A 28 14.11 2.78 -12.47
C GLN A 28 13.22 1.79 -13.26
N GLY A 29 12.38 2.28 -14.18
CA GLY A 29 11.59 1.44 -15.08
C GLY A 29 10.51 0.62 -14.37
N TYR A 30 9.85 1.18 -13.36
CA TYR A 30 8.75 0.50 -12.67
C TYR A 30 7.54 0.32 -13.60
N THR A 31 6.85 -0.81 -13.45
CA THR A 31 5.51 -0.97 -14.02
C THR A 31 4.50 -0.56 -12.96
N ASP A 32 3.65 0.42 -13.27
CA ASP A 32 2.64 0.92 -12.35
C ASP A 32 1.26 0.38 -12.74
N LEU A 33 0.62 -0.36 -11.83
CA LEU A 33 -0.76 -0.84 -11.97
C LEU A 33 -1.60 -0.17 -10.89
N THR A 34 -2.62 0.57 -11.31
CA THR A 34 -3.47 1.31 -10.38
C THR A 34 -4.87 0.71 -10.29
N VAL A 35 -5.44 0.76 -9.08
CA VAL A 35 -6.79 0.27 -8.81
C VAL A 35 -7.67 1.44 -8.40
N ASN A 36 -8.71 1.70 -9.19
CA ASN A 36 -9.69 2.72 -8.88
C ASN A 36 -10.88 2.13 -8.13
N HIS A 37 -10.87 2.23 -6.80
CA HIS A 37 -11.92 1.72 -5.92
C HIS A 37 -13.31 2.36 -6.11
N GLN A 38 -13.41 3.49 -6.82
CA GLN A 38 -14.73 4.05 -7.18
C GLN A 38 -15.39 3.29 -8.34
N VAL A 39 -14.60 2.55 -9.13
CA VAL A 39 -15.06 1.84 -10.31
C VAL A 39 -15.05 0.34 -10.05
N ASN A 40 -13.89 -0.22 -9.67
CA ASN A 40 -13.70 -1.65 -9.48
C ASN A 40 -12.79 -1.95 -8.27
N LEU A 41 -13.02 -3.06 -7.58
CA LEU A 41 -12.13 -3.56 -6.50
C LEU A 41 -10.96 -4.40 -7.03
N VAL A 42 -11.12 -4.95 -8.23
CA VAL A 42 -10.10 -5.68 -8.99
C VAL A 42 -10.12 -5.07 -10.39
N ASP A 43 -8.98 -4.64 -10.90
CA ASP A 43 -8.90 -4.10 -12.25
C ASP A 43 -9.19 -5.22 -13.28
N PRO A 44 -10.21 -5.09 -14.15
CA PRO A 44 -10.61 -6.16 -15.05
C PRO A 44 -9.60 -6.41 -16.18
N SER A 45 -8.72 -5.45 -16.48
CA SER A 45 -7.76 -5.56 -17.58
C SER A 45 -6.47 -6.28 -17.16
N SER A 46 -5.97 -5.97 -15.97
CA SER A 46 -4.70 -6.45 -15.43
C SER A 46 -4.87 -7.49 -14.32
N GLY A 47 -6.07 -7.61 -13.74
CA GLY A 47 -6.34 -8.39 -12.53
C GLY A 47 -5.77 -7.79 -11.25
N ALA A 48 -5.20 -6.57 -11.31
CA ALA A 48 -4.55 -5.94 -10.16
C ALA A 48 -5.55 -5.61 -9.04
N HIS A 49 -5.12 -5.81 -7.79
CA HIS A 49 -5.92 -5.48 -6.61
C HIS A 49 -5.02 -5.16 -5.40
N THR A 50 -5.51 -4.32 -4.49
CA THR A 50 -4.83 -3.92 -3.24
C THR A 50 -5.44 -4.56 -1.98
N GLN A 51 -6.41 -5.47 -2.15
CA GLN A 51 -7.18 -6.10 -1.05
C GLN A 51 -6.31 -6.76 0.03
N ASN A 52 -5.19 -7.39 -0.34
CA ASN A 52 -4.31 -8.06 0.63
C ASN A 52 -3.71 -7.06 1.62
N ILE A 53 -3.16 -5.95 1.13
CA ILE A 53 -2.56 -4.93 1.99
C ILE A 53 -3.63 -4.16 2.76
N GLU A 54 -4.79 -3.91 2.16
CA GLU A 54 -5.93 -3.30 2.85
C GLU A 54 -6.44 -4.15 4.02
N CYS A 55 -6.61 -5.45 3.80
CA CYS A 55 -7.01 -6.39 4.84
C CYS A 55 -5.97 -6.46 5.97
N HIS A 56 -4.69 -6.54 5.60
CA HIS A 56 -3.59 -6.54 6.56
C HIS A 56 -3.60 -5.27 7.42
N TRP A 57 -3.80 -4.10 6.82
CA TRP A 57 -3.90 -2.83 7.53
C TRP A 57 -5.18 -2.70 8.36
N GLN A 58 -6.29 -3.29 7.92
CA GLN A 58 -7.52 -3.37 8.69
C GLN A 58 -7.32 -4.16 9.99
N LYS A 59 -6.57 -5.26 9.95
CA LYS A 59 -6.22 -6.06 11.13
C LYS A 59 -5.35 -5.27 12.11
N PHE A 60 -4.32 -4.59 11.61
CA PHE A 60 -3.48 -3.71 12.44
C PHE A 60 -4.31 -2.62 13.14
N LYS A 61 -5.16 -1.92 12.38
CA LYS A 61 -6.04 -0.87 12.94
C LYS A 61 -7.05 -1.41 13.94
N ALA A 62 -7.48 -2.67 13.81
CA ALA A 62 -8.40 -3.30 14.78
C ALA A 62 -7.76 -3.46 16.16
N MET A 63 -6.46 -3.75 16.23
CA MET A 63 -5.70 -3.79 17.50
C MET A 63 -5.76 -2.43 18.20
N ASN A 64 -5.53 -1.34 17.47
CA ASN A 64 -5.60 0.01 18.01
C ASN A 64 -7.01 0.36 18.53
N LYS A 65 -8.06 0.03 17.76
CA LYS A 65 -9.46 0.26 18.15
C LYS A 65 -9.84 -0.50 19.43
N ARG A 66 -9.42 -1.77 19.57
CA ARG A 66 -9.69 -2.59 20.76
C ARG A 66 -9.06 -2.04 22.04
N LYS A 67 -7.96 -1.30 21.91
CA LYS A 67 -7.23 -0.66 23.02
C LYS A 67 -7.69 0.78 23.29
N TYR A 68 -8.71 1.28 22.57
CA TYR A 68 -9.16 2.69 22.63
C TYR A 68 -8.07 3.72 22.32
N GLY A 69 -7.09 3.32 21.50
CA GLY A 69 -5.89 4.09 21.26
C GLY A 69 -4.63 3.31 21.64
N ILE A 70 -3.52 3.66 20.99
CA ILE A 70 -2.18 3.20 21.32
C ILE A 70 -1.27 4.40 21.51
N ASN A 71 -0.21 4.23 22.31
CA ASN A 71 0.76 5.29 22.51
C ASN A 71 1.54 5.53 21.20
N ASN A 72 1.33 6.68 20.55
CA ASN A 72 2.00 7.04 19.30
C ASN A 72 3.53 7.05 19.41
N ARG A 73 4.10 7.24 20.61
CA ARG A 73 5.56 7.15 20.83
C ARG A 73 6.11 5.74 20.60
N ARG A 74 5.26 4.72 20.72
CA ARG A 74 5.60 3.30 20.54
C ARG A 74 5.03 2.71 19.25
N TYR A 75 4.61 3.56 18.31
CA TYR A 75 3.99 3.09 17.06
C TYR A 75 4.89 2.14 16.27
N ALA A 76 6.20 2.40 16.26
CA ALA A 76 7.18 1.52 15.64
C ALA A 76 7.23 0.14 16.30
N ASP A 77 7.19 0.08 17.64
CA ASP A 77 7.16 -1.19 18.40
C ASP A 77 5.88 -1.99 18.09
N TYR A 78 4.73 -1.32 17.99
CA TYR A 78 3.48 -1.99 17.64
C TYR A 78 3.46 -2.47 16.20
N LEU A 79 4.08 -1.73 15.27
CA LEU A 79 4.24 -2.16 13.88
C LEU A 79 5.16 -3.37 13.78
N SER A 80 6.28 -3.38 14.50
CA SER A 80 7.23 -4.50 14.47
C SER A 80 6.69 -5.75 15.16
N GLU A 81 5.85 -5.63 16.19
CA GLU A 81 5.15 -6.76 16.79
C GLU A 81 4.10 -7.36 15.84
N PHE A 82 3.50 -6.53 14.98
CA PHE A 82 2.43 -6.96 14.08
C PHE A 82 2.91 -7.60 12.77
N LEU A 83 4.07 -7.16 12.26
CA LEU A 83 4.71 -7.64 11.03
C LEU A 83 5.48 -8.94 11.26
#